data_AF-A0A6A6REE5-F1
#
_entry.id   AF-A0A6A6REE5-F1
#
_cell.length_a   1.000
_cell.length_b   1.000
_cell.length_c   1.000
_cell.angle_alpha   90.00
_cell.angle_beta   90.00
_cell.angle_gamma   90.00
#
_symmetry.space_group_name_H-M   'P 1'
#
loop_
_entity.id
_entity.type
_entity.pdbx_description
1 polymer ?
#
loop_
_entity_poly.entity_id
_entity_poly.type
_entity_poly.pdbx_seq_one_letter_code
_entity_poly.pdbx_strand_id
1 'polypeptide(L)'
;MGQHWVLANIDKGERTGRNGILKLRAIVHSDVSVLPRLMSIPYLPFFEAGAENIQQDLKCAATTVEQSCLVSLAREVLDNIVEFLDPMDVVCLAMACKHLFLTYKDNVKAILEKNLSPWAGGRLICLGDYAESRPDGILTTEEEAELVHHNSTLYDCVGDYSDYITPIEFIMQRILRSGGDQDTLWACMIGKESDLWPTEGVIWILRNLDAKEYVRQDGFNKLCQNAPRSPFTPSFGPFVEPVGFGCAIVSKICWTDDPSGTYGITNGMHGEWAGNRLDVTTLERMEEGFESSWKDVSTAVMEQVKRLADECGLLP
;
A
#
# COMPACT_ATOMS: atom_id res chain seq x y z
N MET A 1 20.96 -8.36 -24.32
CA MET A 1 19.80 -9.23 -23.99
C MET A 1 19.21 -8.69 -22.71
N GLY A 2 17.89 -8.67 -22.56
CA GLY A 2 17.25 -8.01 -21.40
C GLY A 2 16.61 -9.03 -20.48
N GLN A 3 16.69 -8.79 -19.18
CA GLN A 3 16.08 -9.60 -18.13
C GLN A 3 14.59 -9.31 -17.95
N HIS A 4 13.83 -10.28 -17.50
CA HIS A 4 12.41 -10.17 -17.15
C HIS A 4 12.23 -10.12 -15.63
N TRP A 5 11.32 -9.26 -15.18
CA TRP A 5 11.16 -8.91 -13.77
C TRP A 5 9.71 -9.09 -13.35
N VAL A 6 9.53 -9.58 -12.12
CA VAL A 6 8.24 -9.75 -11.47
C VAL A 6 8.31 -9.19 -10.05
N LEU A 7 7.34 -8.36 -9.71
CA LEU A 7 7.19 -7.80 -8.37
C LEU A 7 6.10 -8.57 -7.64
N ALA A 8 6.41 -9.11 -6.47
CA ALA A 8 5.54 -10.00 -5.74
C ALA A 8 5.47 -9.70 -4.25
N ASN A 9 4.30 -9.98 -3.68
CA ASN A 9 4.06 -10.11 -2.26
C ASN A 9 3.98 -11.60 -1.91
N ILE A 10 4.99 -12.07 -1.18
CA ILE A 10 5.17 -13.49 -0.89
C ILE A 10 4.09 -14.00 0.06
N ASP A 11 3.75 -13.23 1.09
CA ASP A 11 2.76 -13.64 2.08
C ASP A 11 1.36 -13.82 1.49
N LYS A 12 1.08 -13.11 0.39
CA LYS A 12 -0.23 -13.12 -0.25
C LYS A 12 -0.35 -14.03 -1.46
N GLY A 13 0.77 -14.50 -2.03
CA GLY A 13 0.72 -15.19 -3.32
C GLY A 13 0.23 -14.27 -4.44
N GLU A 14 0.57 -12.98 -4.37
CA GLU A 14 0.10 -11.93 -5.30
C GLU A 14 1.30 -11.27 -6.02
N ARG A 15 1.11 -10.89 -7.28
CA ARG A 15 2.10 -10.14 -8.07
C ARG A 15 1.50 -8.98 -8.84
N THR A 16 2.31 -7.99 -9.22
CA THR A 16 1.85 -6.87 -10.08
C THR A 16 2.08 -7.16 -11.57
N GLY A 17 1.20 -6.62 -12.42
CA GLY A 17 1.36 -6.58 -13.88
C GLY A 17 0.37 -7.46 -14.65
N ARG A 18 -0.26 -6.91 -15.70
CA ARG A 18 -1.31 -7.58 -16.49
C ARG A 18 -0.88 -8.80 -17.32
N ASN A 19 0.40 -9.20 -17.30
CA ASN A 19 0.96 -10.32 -18.07
C ASN A 19 2.28 -10.86 -17.46
N GLY A 20 2.47 -10.73 -16.14
CA GLY A 20 3.51 -11.44 -15.37
C GLY A 20 4.99 -11.09 -15.59
N ILE A 21 5.39 -10.34 -16.62
CA ILE A 21 6.81 -10.21 -16.96
C ILE A 21 7.10 -8.84 -17.62
N LEU A 22 7.85 -7.96 -16.94
CA LEU A 22 8.27 -6.66 -17.48
C LEU A 22 9.79 -6.48 -17.50
N LYS A 23 10.29 -5.54 -18.30
CA LYS A 23 11.68 -5.08 -18.15
C LYS A 23 11.74 -4.17 -16.92
N LEU A 24 12.83 -4.23 -16.17
CA LEU A 24 12.97 -3.43 -14.94
C LEU A 24 12.75 -1.94 -15.18
N ARG A 25 13.27 -1.40 -16.28
CA ARG A 25 13.01 -0.01 -16.68
C ARG A 25 11.52 0.27 -16.93
N ALA A 26 10.77 -0.68 -17.48
CA ALA A 26 9.33 -0.53 -17.65
C ALA A 26 8.62 -0.46 -16.28
N ILE A 27 9.00 -1.33 -15.32
CA ILE A 27 8.50 -1.26 -13.93
C ILE A 27 8.76 0.12 -13.32
N VAL A 28 9.98 0.66 -13.51
CA VAL A 28 10.36 2.00 -13.05
C VAL A 28 9.53 3.12 -13.69
N HIS A 29 9.05 2.95 -14.92
CA HIS A 29 8.20 3.94 -15.60
C HIS A 29 6.70 3.77 -15.36
N SER A 30 6.20 2.55 -15.12
CA SER A 30 4.75 2.25 -15.07
C SER A 30 4.24 1.85 -13.69
N ASP A 31 5.01 1.09 -12.91
CA ASP A 31 4.49 0.36 -11.74
C ASP A 31 4.94 0.96 -10.40
N VAL A 32 5.96 1.82 -10.42
CA VAL A 32 6.42 2.54 -9.22
C VAL A 32 5.36 3.47 -8.61
N SER A 33 4.37 3.93 -9.39
CA SER A 33 3.25 4.73 -8.86
C SER A 33 2.22 3.88 -8.11
N VAL A 34 2.10 2.60 -8.47
CA VAL A 34 1.14 1.65 -7.87
C VAL A 34 1.66 1.14 -6.53
N LEU A 35 2.96 0.86 -6.44
CA LEU A 35 3.59 0.27 -5.26
C LEU A 35 3.30 1.00 -3.94
N PRO A 36 3.55 2.32 -3.82
CA PRO A 36 3.23 3.05 -2.61
C PRO A 36 1.73 2.99 -2.29
N ARG A 37 0.84 2.99 -3.29
CA ARG A 37 -0.61 2.88 -3.05
C ARG A 37 -0.96 1.56 -2.39
N LEU A 38 -0.32 0.45 -2.77
CA LEU A 38 -0.55 -0.85 -2.16
C LEU A 38 -0.12 -0.92 -0.68
N MET A 39 0.76 -0.03 -0.22
CA MET A 39 1.36 -0.10 1.13
C MET A 39 1.05 1.09 2.04
N SER A 40 0.47 2.16 1.50
CA SER A 40 0.23 3.40 2.26
C SER A 40 -1.00 3.27 3.12
N ILE A 41 -0.79 3.09 4.42
CA ILE A 41 -1.85 2.99 5.42
C ILE A 41 -2.61 4.32 5.45
N PRO A 42 -3.89 4.36 5.01
CA PRO A 42 -4.63 5.61 4.87
C PRO A 42 -4.88 6.26 6.23
N TYR A 43 -4.88 7.58 6.27
CA TYR A 43 -5.48 8.36 7.34
C TYR A 43 -6.99 8.17 7.28
N LEU A 44 -7.61 7.84 8.40
CA LEU A 44 -9.07 7.68 8.43
C LEU A 44 -9.62 8.72 9.40
N PRO A 45 -9.89 9.96 8.94
CA PRO A 45 -10.08 11.12 9.81
C PRO A 45 -11.09 10.91 10.94
N PHE A 46 -12.24 10.31 10.62
CA PHE A 46 -13.27 9.98 11.60
C PHE A 46 -12.77 9.06 12.71
N PHE A 47 -11.87 8.13 12.38
CA PHE A 47 -11.33 7.14 13.30
C PHE A 47 -10.12 7.66 14.09
N GLU A 48 -9.38 8.62 13.53
CA GLU A 48 -8.18 9.19 14.16
C GLU A 48 -8.47 10.40 15.03
N ALA A 49 -9.48 11.22 14.70
CA ALA A 49 -9.85 12.39 15.49
C ALA A 49 -10.39 12.04 16.89
N GLY A 50 -10.63 10.75 17.18
CA GLY A 50 -11.35 10.31 18.36
C GLY A 50 -12.82 10.72 18.23
N ALA A 51 -13.71 9.74 18.21
CA ALA A 51 -15.13 10.05 18.11
C ALA A 51 -15.64 10.53 19.49
N GLU A 52 -15.35 11.79 19.81
CA GLU A 52 -15.89 12.46 20.97
C GLU A 52 -17.42 12.47 20.82
N ASN A 53 -18.10 11.95 21.85
CA ASN A 53 -19.57 11.81 21.94
C ASN A 53 -20.25 10.73 21.08
N ILE A 54 -19.59 9.61 20.70
CA ILE A 54 -20.26 8.46 20.03
C ILE A 54 -21.57 8.05 20.70
N GLN A 55 -21.61 7.96 22.04
CA GLN A 55 -22.82 7.52 22.75
C GLN A 55 -23.98 8.53 22.63
N GLN A 56 -23.68 9.83 22.60
CA GLN A 56 -24.68 10.86 22.40
C GLN A 56 -25.13 10.91 20.94
N ASP A 57 -24.20 10.70 20.01
CA ASP A 57 -24.47 10.55 18.59
C ASP A 57 -25.32 9.31 18.27
N LEU A 58 -25.05 8.18 18.92
CA LEU A 58 -25.85 6.95 18.85
C LEU A 58 -27.25 7.18 19.40
N LYS A 59 -27.38 7.89 20.53
CA LYS A 59 -28.69 8.22 21.12
C LYS A 59 -29.49 9.15 20.21
N CYS A 60 -28.88 10.21 19.68
CA CYS A 60 -29.52 11.13 18.73
C CYS A 60 -29.92 10.42 17.42
N ALA A 61 -29.07 9.53 16.91
CA ALA A 61 -29.37 8.69 15.76
C ALA A 61 -30.49 7.68 16.05
N ALA A 62 -30.51 7.08 17.25
CA ALA A 62 -31.57 6.14 17.64
C ALA A 62 -32.93 6.82 17.78
N THR A 63 -32.98 8.05 18.30
CA THR A 63 -34.22 8.85 18.39
C THR A 63 -34.80 9.27 17.05
N THR A 64 -34.04 9.18 15.95
CA THR A 64 -34.54 9.45 14.58
C THR A 64 -34.94 8.17 13.82
N VAL A 65 -34.75 6.98 14.41
CA VAL A 65 -34.88 5.68 13.73
C VAL A 65 -36.10 4.88 14.25
N GLU A 66 -37.21 5.54 14.55
CA GLU A 66 -38.46 4.87 14.94
C GLU A 66 -39.15 4.08 13.80
N GLN A 67 -38.57 4.02 12.59
CA GLN A 67 -39.25 3.51 11.38
C GLN A 67 -38.53 2.41 10.59
N SER A 68 -37.33 1.95 11.00
CA SER A 68 -36.60 0.92 10.24
C SER A 68 -36.64 -0.46 10.91
N CYS A 69 -37.27 -1.43 10.25
CA CYS A 69 -37.32 -2.82 10.71
C CYS A 69 -35.91 -3.43 10.87
N LEU A 70 -34.96 -3.03 10.01
CA LEU A 70 -33.59 -3.54 10.05
C LEU A 70 -32.85 -3.05 11.30
N VAL A 71 -32.91 -1.75 11.60
CA VAL A 71 -32.23 -1.18 12.78
C VAL A 71 -32.89 -1.61 14.09
N SER A 72 -34.17 -2.00 14.05
CA SER A 72 -34.87 -2.53 15.22
C SER A 72 -34.48 -3.97 15.60
N LEU A 73 -33.72 -4.67 14.75
CA LEU A 73 -33.26 -6.02 15.04
C LEU A 73 -32.26 -6.04 16.20
N ALA A 74 -32.24 -7.16 16.94
CA ALA A 74 -31.22 -7.39 17.96
C ALA A 74 -29.82 -7.43 17.31
N ARG A 75 -28.81 -7.00 18.07
CA ARG A 75 -27.42 -6.88 17.59
C ARG A 75 -26.90 -8.18 17.01
N GLU A 76 -27.24 -9.30 17.64
CA GLU A 76 -26.85 -10.64 17.22
C GLU A 76 -27.41 -11.01 15.83
N VAL A 77 -28.62 -10.56 15.50
CA VAL A 77 -29.22 -10.80 14.18
C VAL A 77 -28.54 -9.96 13.12
N LEU A 78 -28.21 -8.70 13.43
CA LEU A 78 -27.46 -7.84 12.52
C LEU A 78 -26.04 -8.38 12.27
N ASP A 79 -25.38 -8.90 13.31
CA ASP A 79 -24.05 -9.49 13.19
C ASP A 79 -24.08 -10.76 12.33
N ASN A 80 -25.09 -11.62 12.51
CA ASN A 80 -25.33 -12.75 11.61
C ASN A 80 -25.54 -12.31 10.15
N ILE A 81 -26.27 -11.21 9.89
CA ILE A 81 -26.45 -10.69 8.52
C ILE A 81 -25.09 -10.27 7.96
N VAL A 82 -24.30 -9.53 8.73
CA VAL A 82 -22.97 -9.03 8.32
C VAL A 82 -22.01 -10.17 7.98
N GLU A 83 -22.09 -11.32 8.66
CA GLU A 83 -21.29 -12.50 8.35
C GLU A 83 -21.56 -13.08 6.94
N PHE A 84 -22.74 -12.84 6.37
CA PHE A 84 -23.09 -13.30 5.01
C PHE A 84 -22.76 -12.28 3.90
N LEU A 85 -22.35 -11.06 4.26
CA LEU A 85 -22.10 -9.99 3.29
C LEU A 85 -20.65 -10.00 2.83
N ASP A 86 -20.44 -9.60 1.57
CA ASP A 86 -19.09 -9.29 1.12
C ASP A 86 -18.55 -8.02 1.81
N PRO A 87 -17.23 -7.81 1.87
CA PRO A 87 -16.67 -6.66 2.57
C PRO A 87 -17.22 -5.31 2.08
N MET A 88 -17.49 -5.14 0.79
CA MET A 88 -18.03 -3.89 0.26
C MET A 88 -19.49 -3.70 0.62
N ASP A 89 -20.28 -4.77 0.67
CA ASP A 89 -21.67 -4.77 1.11
C ASP A 89 -21.78 -4.40 2.60
N VAL A 90 -20.84 -4.85 3.43
CA VAL A 90 -20.76 -4.42 4.85
C VAL A 90 -20.55 -2.91 4.95
N VAL A 91 -19.66 -2.34 4.13
CA VAL A 91 -19.47 -0.88 4.11
C VAL A 91 -20.73 -0.18 3.59
N CYS A 92 -21.37 -0.69 2.53
CA CYS A 92 -22.63 -0.11 2.02
C CYS A 92 -23.75 -0.13 3.08
N LEU A 93 -23.87 -1.23 3.82
CA LEU A 93 -24.84 -1.38 4.92
C LEU A 93 -24.54 -0.39 6.05
N ALA A 94 -23.29 -0.31 6.49
CA ALA A 94 -22.86 0.63 7.53
C ALA A 94 -23.19 2.07 7.13
N MET A 95 -22.98 2.41 5.85
CA MET A 95 -23.21 3.76 5.32
C MET A 95 -24.68 4.09 5.06
N ALA A 96 -25.60 3.14 5.19
CA ALA A 96 -27.03 3.38 5.00
C ALA A 96 -27.63 4.32 6.07
N CYS A 97 -27.08 4.34 7.29
CA CYS A 97 -27.47 5.31 8.31
C CYS A 97 -26.40 5.49 9.40
N LYS A 98 -26.43 6.63 10.11
CA LYS A 98 -25.48 6.95 11.19
C LYS A 98 -25.45 5.89 12.30
N HIS A 99 -26.57 5.26 12.62
CA HIS A 99 -26.62 4.20 13.63
C HIS A 99 -25.81 2.97 13.19
N LEU A 100 -26.05 2.44 11.99
CA LEU A 100 -25.34 1.28 11.46
C LEU A 100 -23.85 1.57 11.28
N PHE A 101 -23.50 2.79 10.84
CA PHE A 101 -22.11 3.19 10.71
C PHE A 101 -21.37 3.13 12.05
N LEU A 102 -21.88 3.81 13.08
CA LEU A 102 -21.24 3.83 14.40
C LEU A 102 -21.16 2.42 15.02
N THR A 103 -22.11 1.57 14.66
CA THR A 103 -22.27 0.20 15.13
C THR A 103 -21.31 -0.79 14.44
N TYR A 104 -20.94 -0.53 13.18
CA TYR A 104 -20.01 -1.34 12.39
C TYR A 104 -18.71 -0.61 12.01
N LYS A 105 -18.41 0.49 12.68
CA LYS A 105 -17.27 1.36 12.34
C LYS A 105 -15.95 0.58 12.32
N ASP A 106 -15.74 -0.34 13.26
CA ASP A 106 -14.48 -1.09 13.35
C ASP A 106 -14.35 -2.11 12.21
N ASN A 107 -15.46 -2.73 11.80
CA ASN A 107 -15.52 -3.55 10.58
C ASN A 107 -15.21 -2.70 9.35
N VAL A 108 -15.83 -1.52 9.23
CA VAL A 108 -15.56 -0.59 8.11
C VAL A 108 -14.10 -0.19 8.08
N LYS A 109 -13.52 0.20 9.21
CA LYS A 109 -12.10 0.55 9.34
C LYS A 109 -11.20 -0.59 8.85
N ALA A 110 -11.40 -1.79 9.38
CA ALA A 110 -10.60 -2.96 9.01
C ALA A 110 -10.73 -3.31 7.52
N ILE A 111 -11.94 -3.19 6.95
CA ILE A 111 -12.19 -3.41 5.53
C ILE A 111 -11.47 -2.36 4.68
N LEU A 112 -11.54 -1.08 5.06
CA LEU A 112 -10.87 0.00 4.34
C LEU A 112 -9.36 -0.15 4.39
N GLU A 113 -8.76 -0.36 5.56
CA GLU A 113 -7.31 -0.55 5.71
C GLU A 113 -6.82 -1.77 4.89
N LYS A 114 -7.56 -2.89 4.94
CA LYS A 114 -7.22 -4.10 4.17
C LYS A 114 -7.27 -3.89 2.65
N ASN A 115 -8.20 -3.07 2.16
CA ASN A 115 -8.41 -2.85 0.73
C ASN A 115 -7.61 -1.67 0.16
N LEU A 116 -7.32 -0.66 0.97
CA LEU A 116 -6.57 0.54 0.56
C LEU A 116 -5.06 0.35 0.72
N SER A 117 -4.62 -0.51 1.64
CA SER A 117 -3.21 -0.85 1.85
C SER A 117 -2.98 -2.36 1.87
N PRO A 118 -3.34 -3.09 0.80
CA PRO A 118 -3.33 -4.55 0.80
C PRO A 118 -1.93 -5.14 1.02
N TRP A 119 -0.85 -4.50 0.61
CA TRP A 119 0.50 -5.03 0.73
C TRP A 119 1.28 -4.46 1.92
N ALA A 120 0.67 -3.59 2.73
CA ALA A 120 1.30 -3.07 3.94
C ALA A 120 1.70 -4.21 4.89
N GLY A 121 2.96 -4.22 5.30
CA GLY A 121 3.55 -5.22 6.19
C GLY A 121 3.86 -6.57 5.53
N GLY A 122 3.65 -6.71 4.21
CA GLY A 122 3.94 -7.94 3.45
C GLY A 122 5.41 -8.05 3.05
N ARG A 123 5.92 -9.29 2.95
CA ARG A 123 7.25 -9.59 2.39
C ARG A 123 7.26 -9.31 0.89
N LEU A 124 8.03 -8.30 0.47
CA LEU A 124 8.07 -7.87 -0.94
C LEU A 124 9.41 -8.21 -1.60
N ILE A 125 9.34 -8.65 -2.85
CA ILE A 125 10.53 -8.90 -3.67
C ILE A 125 10.27 -8.53 -5.13
N CYS A 126 11.27 -8.00 -5.81
CA CYS A 126 11.26 -7.80 -7.25
C CYS A 126 12.29 -8.76 -7.87
N LEU A 127 11.83 -9.90 -8.37
CA LEU A 127 12.68 -10.98 -8.87
C LEU A 127 12.93 -10.86 -10.36
N GLY A 128 14.17 -11.04 -10.76
CA GLY A 128 14.53 -11.24 -12.15
C GLY A 128 14.52 -12.72 -12.56
N ASP A 129 14.31 -13.04 -13.85
CA ASP A 129 14.26 -14.42 -14.40
C ASP A 129 15.61 -15.15 -14.40
N TYR A 130 16.67 -14.52 -13.88
CA TYR A 130 17.98 -15.12 -13.63
C TYR A 130 18.29 -15.17 -12.12
N ALA A 131 17.29 -15.03 -11.26
CA ALA A 131 17.42 -15.26 -9.83
C ALA A 131 17.42 -16.78 -9.54
N GLU A 132 18.59 -17.41 -9.65
CA GLU A 132 18.82 -18.78 -9.21
C GLU A 132 18.91 -18.85 -7.68
N SER A 133 19.47 -17.82 -7.07
CA SER A 133 19.54 -17.60 -5.63
C SER A 133 18.33 -16.82 -5.12
N ARG A 134 18.18 -16.77 -3.79
CA ARG A 134 17.13 -16.02 -3.09
C ARG A 134 17.66 -15.46 -1.77
N PRO A 135 17.01 -14.44 -1.18
CA PRO A 135 17.35 -13.99 0.16
C PRO A 135 17.19 -15.10 1.20
N ASP A 136 18.10 -15.18 2.16
CA ASP A 136 18.04 -16.15 3.24
C ASP A 136 16.79 -15.95 4.12
N GLY A 137 16.11 -17.03 4.47
CA GLY A 137 14.93 -16.98 5.36
C GLY A 137 13.69 -16.34 4.74
N ILE A 138 13.69 -16.07 3.43
CA ILE A 138 12.53 -15.53 2.73
C ILE A 138 11.36 -16.51 2.63
N LEU A 139 11.64 -17.81 2.73
CA LEU A 139 10.65 -18.88 2.69
C LEU A 139 10.65 -19.64 4.02
N THR A 140 9.48 -20.18 4.36
CA THR A 140 9.32 -21.18 5.42
C THR A 140 9.97 -22.49 5.02
N THR A 141 10.33 -23.32 6.00
CA THR A 141 10.95 -24.64 5.77
C THR A 141 10.11 -25.51 4.81
N GLU A 142 8.79 -25.38 4.90
CA GLU A 142 7.82 -26.06 4.06
C GLU A 142 7.89 -25.56 2.60
N GLU A 143 7.82 -24.24 2.39
CA GLU A 143 7.96 -23.62 1.07
C GLU A 143 9.33 -23.96 0.42
N GLU A 144 10.40 -24.02 1.23
CA GLU A 144 11.72 -24.42 0.75
C GLU A 144 11.75 -25.88 0.28
N ALA A 145 11.10 -26.79 1.00
CA ALA A 145 11.03 -28.19 0.63
C ALA A 145 10.26 -28.40 -0.69
N GLU A 146 9.20 -27.62 -0.91
CA GLU A 146 8.44 -27.64 -2.16
C GLU A 146 9.28 -27.20 -3.36
N LEU A 147 10.06 -26.11 -3.22
CA LEU A 147 10.96 -25.65 -4.28
C LEU A 147 11.99 -26.72 -4.68
N VAL A 148 12.62 -27.34 -3.68
CA VAL A 148 13.61 -28.41 -3.90
C VAL A 148 12.97 -29.62 -4.56
N HIS A 149 11.75 -29.97 -4.15
CA HIS A 149 11.02 -31.11 -4.73
C HIS A 149 10.70 -30.91 -6.21
N HIS A 150 10.28 -29.70 -6.60
CA HIS A 150 9.90 -29.38 -7.98
C HIS A 150 11.08 -28.97 -8.86
N ASN A 151 12.29 -28.83 -8.30
CA ASN A 151 13.47 -28.29 -8.98
C ASN A 151 13.16 -26.94 -9.67
N SER A 152 12.42 -26.09 -8.94
CA SER A 152 11.96 -24.77 -9.39
C SER A 152 12.68 -23.66 -8.65
N THR A 153 12.88 -22.52 -9.32
CA THR A 153 13.35 -21.29 -8.66
C THR A 153 12.18 -20.58 -7.97
N LEU A 154 12.50 -19.62 -7.10
CA LEU A 154 11.47 -18.74 -6.53
C LEU A 154 10.76 -17.93 -7.63
N TYR A 155 11.49 -17.55 -8.69
CA TYR A 155 10.92 -16.86 -9.84
C TYR A 155 9.82 -17.70 -10.53
N ASP A 156 10.07 -19.00 -10.72
CA ASP A 156 9.11 -19.91 -11.33
C ASP A 156 7.82 -20.02 -10.50
N CYS A 157 7.95 -20.11 -9.17
CA CYS A 157 6.78 -20.19 -8.28
C CYS A 157 5.98 -18.88 -8.22
N VAL A 158 6.65 -17.73 -8.26
CA VAL A 158 5.97 -16.44 -8.42
C VAL A 158 5.28 -16.34 -9.79
N GLY A 159 5.69 -17.16 -10.75
CA GLY A 159 4.97 -17.42 -12.01
C GLY A 159 3.52 -17.86 -11.83
N ASP A 160 3.22 -18.58 -10.74
CA ASP A 160 1.89 -19.10 -10.43
C ASP A 160 1.07 -18.20 -9.48
N TYR A 161 1.67 -17.09 -9.02
CA TYR A 161 0.98 -16.15 -8.15
C TYR A 161 -0.18 -15.48 -8.87
N SER A 162 -1.22 -15.18 -8.11
CA SER A 162 -2.38 -14.45 -8.61
C SER A 162 -1.97 -13.03 -9.00
N ASP A 163 -2.40 -12.58 -10.18
CA ASP A 163 -2.24 -11.17 -10.53
C ASP A 163 -3.08 -10.34 -9.56
N TYR A 164 -2.47 -9.34 -8.94
CA TYR A 164 -3.21 -8.33 -8.21
C TYR A 164 -3.98 -7.47 -9.22
N ILE A 165 -5.21 -7.88 -9.51
CA ILE A 165 -6.03 -7.31 -10.58
C ILE A 165 -6.83 -6.10 -10.08
N THR A 166 -7.05 -5.96 -8.78
CA THR A 166 -7.98 -4.96 -8.22
C THR A 166 -7.31 -3.60 -8.14
N PRO A 167 -7.57 -2.65 -9.05
CA PRO A 167 -6.98 -1.34 -8.95
C PRO A 167 -7.52 -0.69 -7.67
N ILE A 168 -6.64 -0.19 -6.81
CA ILE A 168 -7.06 0.66 -5.69
C ILE A 168 -7.98 1.76 -6.21
N GLU A 169 -7.72 2.28 -7.42
CA GLU A 169 -8.59 3.21 -8.12
C GLU A 169 -10.02 2.69 -8.37
N PHE A 170 -10.24 1.39 -8.58
CA PHE A 170 -11.59 0.84 -8.72
C PHE A 170 -12.30 0.75 -7.37
N ILE A 171 -11.57 0.33 -6.33
CA ILE A 171 -12.06 0.34 -4.95
C ILE A 171 -12.40 1.78 -4.55
N MET A 172 -11.47 2.71 -4.76
CA MET A 172 -11.66 4.14 -4.52
C MET A 172 -12.74 4.74 -5.41
N GLN A 173 -12.84 4.39 -6.70
CA GLN A 173 -13.94 4.86 -7.55
C GLN A 173 -15.28 4.31 -7.06
N ARG A 174 -15.37 3.08 -6.56
CA ARG A 174 -16.60 2.56 -5.96
C ARG A 174 -16.90 3.19 -4.61
N ILE A 175 -15.90 3.44 -3.78
CA ILE A 175 -16.01 4.11 -2.48
C ILE A 175 -16.39 5.59 -2.67
N LEU A 176 -15.75 6.29 -3.60
CA LEU A 176 -15.89 7.72 -3.86
C LEU A 176 -17.05 8.07 -4.81
N ARG A 177 -17.39 7.25 -5.81
CA ARG A 177 -18.54 7.51 -6.72
C ARG A 177 -19.89 7.14 -6.10
N SER A 178 -19.94 6.22 -5.14
CA SER A 178 -21.17 5.97 -4.35
C SER A 178 -21.54 7.17 -3.48
N GLY A 179 -20.59 8.07 -3.21
CA GLY A 179 -20.76 9.29 -2.43
C GLY A 179 -20.95 10.55 -3.26
N GLY A 180 -21.68 10.50 -4.38
CA GLY A 180 -21.86 11.60 -5.34
C GLY A 180 -21.88 13.02 -4.77
N ASP A 181 -21.00 13.88 -5.29
CA ASP A 181 -20.76 15.26 -4.86
C ASP A 181 -20.23 15.42 -3.42
N GLN A 182 -19.55 16.54 -3.17
CA GLN A 182 -18.75 16.79 -1.97
C GLN A 182 -19.51 16.79 -0.63
N ASP A 183 -20.84 16.59 -0.66
CA ASP A 183 -21.77 16.73 0.45
C ASP A 183 -22.41 15.41 0.92
N THR A 184 -21.87 14.25 0.51
CA THR A 184 -22.41 12.97 1.02
C THR A 184 -21.90 12.62 2.41
N LEU A 185 -22.73 11.87 3.15
CA LEU A 185 -22.34 11.19 4.38
C LEU A 185 -21.02 10.42 4.23
N TRP A 186 -20.71 9.88 3.05
CA TRP A 186 -19.43 9.25 2.74
C TRP A 186 -18.24 10.20 2.83
N ALA A 187 -18.32 11.37 2.19
CA ALA A 187 -17.27 12.39 2.27
C ALA A 187 -17.07 12.88 3.71
N CYS A 188 -18.15 12.99 4.49
CA CYS A 188 -18.06 13.39 5.90
C CYS A 188 -17.52 12.29 6.83
N MET A 189 -17.79 11.01 6.54
CA MET A 189 -17.47 9.91 7.46
C MET A 189 -16.17 9.18 7.15
N ILE A 190 -15.78 9.08 5.87
CA ILE A 190 -14.55 8.39 5.46
C ILE A 190 -13.52 9.39 4.95
N GLY A 191 -13.95 10.50 4.35
CA GLY A 191 -13.08 11.50 3.75
C GLY A 191 -12.85 11.30 2.26
N LYS A 192 -12.26 12.30 1.62
CA LYS A 192 -11.79 12.29 0.23
C LYS A 192 -10.36 11.74 0.16
N GLU A 193 -9.86 11.46 -1.04
CA GLU A 193 -8.48 10.97 -1.22
C GLU A 193 -7.42 11.83 -0.53
N SER A 194 -7.57 13.16 -0.55
CA SER A 194 -6.69 14.11 0.16
C SER A 194 -6.75 14.00 1.68
N ASP A 195 -7.89 13.56 2.22
CA ASP A 195 -8.07 13.36 3.67
C ASP A 195 -7.49 12.01 4.10
N LEU A 196 -7.46 11.03 3.17
CA LEU A 196 -6.85 9.71 3.38
C LEU A 196 -5.34 9.75 3.27
N TRP A 197 -4.80 10.60 2.39
CA TRP A 197 -3.36 10.80 2.25
C TRP A 197 -3.02 12.30 2.32
N PRO A 198 -3.08 12.90 3.53
CA PRO A 198 -2.82 14.32 3.71
C PRO A 198 -1.43 14.72 3.23
N THR A 199 -1.35 15.93 2.70
CA THR A 199 -0.10 16.58 2.26
C THR A 199 0.41 17.64 3.23
N GLU A 200 -0.50 18.26 3.98
CA GLU A 200 -0.18 19.39 4.86
C GLU A 200 0.03 18.92 6.29
N GLY A 201 1.08 19.42 6.94
CA GLY A 201 1.35 19.16 8.35
C GLY A 201 1.77 17.73 8.68
N VAL A 202 1.91 16.86 7.68
CA VAL A 202 2.28 15.44 7.87
C VAL A 202 3.55 15.06 7.12
N ILE A 203 4.32 14.14 7.71
CA ILE A 203 5.52 13.56 7.06
C ILE A 203 5.31 12.07 6.86
N TRP A 204 5.17 11.66 5.60
CA TRP A 204 5.13 10.24 5.26
C TRP A 204 6.51 9.61 5.34
N ILE A 205 6.54 8.35 5.77
CA ILE A 205 7.73 7.52 5.86
C ILE A 205 7.45 6.13 5.25
N LEU A 206 8.40 5.65 4.46
CA LEU A 206 8.49 4.24 4.05
C LEU A 206 9.33 3.50 5.08
N ARG A 207 8.81 2.43 5.65
CA ARG A 207 9.47 1.66 6.70
C ARG A 207 9.81 0.26 6.22
N ASN A 208 11.02 -0.19 6.57
CA ASN A 208 11.40 -1.59 6.56
C ASN A 208 11.24 -2.15 7.98
N LEU A 209 10.19 -2.94 8.18
CA LEU A 209 9.79 -3.42 9.50
C LEU A 209 10.78 -4.42 10.10
N ASP A 210 11.49 -5.15 9.25
CA ASP A 210 12.46 -6.17 9.66
C ASP A 210 13.82 -5.55 9.98
N ALA A 211 14.29 -4.64 9.13
CA ALA A 211 15.59 -3.96 9.32
C ALA A 211 15.55 -2.80 10.32
N LYS A 212 14.34 -2.36 10.72
CA LYS A 212 14.12 -1.13 11.52
C LYS A 212 14.76 0.10 10.87
N GLU A 213 14.60 0.21 9.56
CA GLU A 213 15.05 1.35 8.76
C GLU A 213 13.85 2.12 8.20
N TYR A 214 13.99 3.43 7.99
CA TYR A 214 12.94 4.24 7.35
C TYR A 214 13.50 5.32 6.42
N VAL A 215 12.66 5.74 5.47
CA VAL A 215 12.93 6.78 4.48
C VAL A 215 11.82 7.82 4.56
N ARG A 216 12.19 9.09 4.70
CA ARG A 216 11.27 10.23 4.78
C ARG A 216 10.89 10.75 3.40
N GLN A 217 9.63 11.14 3.25
CA GLN A 217 9.10 11.65 2.00
C GLN A 217 9.69 13.02 1.59
N ASP A 218 10.06 13.86 2.56
CA ASP A 218 10.46 15.25 2.29
C ASP A 218 11.72 15.37 1.42
N GLY A 219 12.57 14.33 1.42
CA GLY A 219 13.69 14.21 0.49
C GLY A 219 13.25 14.16 -0.98
N PHE A 220 12.20 13.41 -1.30
CA PHE A 220 11.66 13.29 -2.66
C PHE A 220 10.99 14.58 -3.13
N ASN A 221 10.29 15.29 -2.23
CA ASN A 221 9.68 16.59 -2.55
C ASN A 221 10.74 17.61 -3.00
N LYS A 222 11.93 17.58 -2.39
CA LYS A 222 13.08 18.41 -2.79
C LYS A 222 13.66 17.95 -4.13
N LEU A 223 13.81 16.64 -4.33
CA LEU A 223 14.35 16.06 -5.56
C LEU A 223 13.46 16.37 -6.78
N CYS A 224 12.14 16.33 -6.62
CA CYS A 224 11.17 16.55 -7.68
C CYS A 224 10.74 18.02 -7.85
N GLN A 225 11.35 18.96 -7.12
CA GLN A 225 10.90 20.36 -7.09
C GLN A 225 10.84 21.04 -8.47
N ASN A 226 11.73 20.64 -9.38
CA ASN A 226 11.82 21.16 -10.74
C ASN A 226 11.35 20.16 -11.82
N ALA A 227 10.85 19.00 -11.42
CA ALA A 227 10.41 17.98 -12.35
C ALA A 227 9.01 18.31 -12.92
N PRO A 228 8.75 17.99 -14.19
CA PRO A 228 7.42 18.14 -14.75
C PRO A 228 6.43 17.23 -14.02
N ARG A 229 5.35 17.80 -13.50
CA ARG A 229 4.28 17.01 -12.86
C ARG A 229 3.40 16.37 -13.92
N SER A 230 3.04 15.12 -13.72
CA SER A 230 2.03 14.44 -14.53
C SER A 230 0.67 15.11 -14.31
N PRO A 231 -0.07 15.47 -15.38
CA PRO A 231 -1.44 15.96 -15.25
C PRO A 231 -2.44 14.83 -14.96
N PHE A 232 -2.03 13.56 -15.11
CA PHE A 232 -2.91 12.38 -14.97
C PHE A 232 -2.85 11.74 -13.59
N THR A 233 -1.76 11.97 -12.85
CA THR A 233 -1.51 11.38 -11.53
C THR A 233 -1.16 12.49 -10.56
N PRO A 234 -2.15 13.03 -9.83
CA PRO A 234 -1.89 14.10 -8.89
C PRO A 234 -1.05 13.57 -7.72
N SER A 235 0.04 14.28 -7.41
CA SER A 235 0.91 13.94 -6.28
C SER A 235 0.24 14.36 -4.97
N PHE A 236 -0.17 13.40 -4.15
CA PHE A 236 -0.74 13.58 -2.82
C PHE A 236 -0.06 12.67 -1.82
N GLY A 237 0.04 13.11 -0.55
CA GLY A 237 0.65 12.36 0.55
C GLY A 237 1.91 11.60 0.09
N PRO A 238 1.98 10.27 0.23
CA PRO A 238 3.17 9.47 -0.06
C PRO A 238 3.44 9.25 -1.58
N PHE A 239 2.58 9.74 -2.47
CA PHE A 239 2.61 9.48 -3.92
C PHE A 239 3.38 10.57 -4.68
N VAL A 240 4.67 10.74 -4.36
CA VAL A 240 5.54 11.73 -5.03
C VAL A 240 5.95 11.25 -6.41
N GLU A 241 5.79 12.10 -7.43
CA GLU A 241 6.19 11.86 -8.81
C GLU A 241 7.14 12.96 -9.33
N PRO A 242 8.01 12.68 -10.32
CA PRO A 242 8.19 11.38 -10.99
C PRO A 242 8.99 10.36 -10.16
N VAL A 243 9.57 10.77 -9.04
CA VAL A 243 10.47 9.97 -8.23
C VAL A 243 10.07 10.03 -6.76
N GLY A 244 9.66 8.89 -6.21
CA GLY A 244 9.15 8.78 -4.83
C GLY A 244 9.44 7.42 -4.19
N PHE A 245 8.59 7.01 -3.25
CA PHE A 245 8.76 5.74 -2.55
C PHE A 245 8.81 4.55 -3.49
N GLY A 246 8.05 4.53 -4.60
CA GLY A 246 8.08 3.44 -5.57
C GLY A 246 9.48 3.17 -6.12
N CYS A 247 10.21 4.21 -6.50
CA CYS A 247 11.60 4.11 -6.94
C CYS A 247 12.51 3.61 -5.82
N ALA A 248 12.34 4.11 -4.60
CA ALA A 248 13.10 3.65 -3.45
C ALA A 248 12.89 2.15 -3.18
N ILE A 249 11.63 1.70 -3.17
CA ILE A 249 11.25 0.31 -2.96
C ILE A 249 11.91 -0.57 -4.02
N VAL A 250 11.64 -0.32 -5.31
CA VAL A 250 12.18 -1.13 -6.42
C VAL A 250 13.70 -1.19 -6.34
N SER A 251 14.38 -0.07 -6.09
CA SER A 251 15.84 -0.03 -6.01
C SER A 251 16.44 -0.85 -4.85
N LYS A 252 15.63 -1.18 -3.84
CA LYS A 252 16.05 -1.88 -2.60
C LYS A 252 15.57 -3.33 -2.53
N ILE A 253 14.53 -3.73 -3.28
CA ILE A 253 13.96 -5.09 -3.23
C ILE A 253 14.28 -5.96 -4.45
N CYS A 254 15.00 -5.43 -5.44
CA CYS A 254 15.39 -6.18 -6.62
C CYS A 254 16.35 -7.33 -6.28
N TRP A 255 16.14 -8.49 -6.92
CA TRP A 255 16.99 -9.67 -6.76
C TRP A 255 17.20 -10.42 -8.09
N THR A 256 18.46 -10.67 -8.44
CA THR A 256 18.91 -11.41 -9.63
C THR A 256 20.34 -11.92 -9.41
N ASP A 257 20.79 -12.95 -10.13
CA ASP A 257 22.21 -13.33 -10.21
C ASP A 257 22.89 -12.88 -11.50
N ASP A 258 22.12 -12.35 -12.46
CA ASP A 258 22.62 -11.73 -13.69
C ASP A 258 22.36 -10.20 -13.65
N PRO A 259 23.41 -9.35 -13.68
CA PRO A 259 23.26 -7.90 -13.70
C PRO A 259 22.95 -7.35 -15.10
N SER A 260 22.83 -8.21 -16.11
CA SER A 260 22.68 -7.79 -17.50
C SER A 260 21.41 -6.95 -17.71
N GLY A 261 21.62 -5.65 -17.96
CA GLY A 261 20.53 -4.70 -18.20
C GLY A 261 19.89 -4.13 -16.93
N THR A 262 20.53 -4.31 -15.76
CA THR A 262 20.12 -3.72 -14.48
C THR A 262 21.04 -2.59 -14.01
N TYR A 263 22.11 -2.32 -14.78
CA TYR A 263 23.14 -1.34 -14.44
C TYR A 263 22.53 0.00 -14.00
N GLY A 264 22.77 0.31 -12.72
CA GLY A 264 22.44 1.52 -12.00
C GLY A 264 20.97 1.72 -11.60
N ILE A 265 20.11 0.73 -11.88
CA ILE A 265 18.79 0.64 -11.24
C ILE A 265 18.89 0.07 -9.82
N THR A 266 19.76 -0.92 -9.65
CA THR A 266 19.93 -1.65 -8.39
C THR A 266 21.34 -1.40 -7.83
N ASN A 267 21.47 -1.22 -6.50
CA ASN A 267 22.78 -1.01 -5.86
C ASN A 267 23.52 -2.34 -5.62
N GLY A 268 23.55 -3.19 -6.65
CA GLY A 268 23.92 -4.61 -6.56
C GLY A 268 22.82 -5.50 -7.13
N MET A 269 23.11 -6.79 -7.29
CA MET A 269 22.13 -7.73 -7.85
C MET A 269 21.13 -8.23 -6.79
N HIS A 270 21.45 -8.02 -5.51
CA HIS A 270 20.75 -8.51 -4.33
C HIS A 270 20.42 -7.33 -3.41
N GLY A 271 19.22 -6.78 -3.58
CA GLY A 271 18.76 -5.62 -2.81
C GLY A 271 18.64 -5.91 -1.33
N GLU A 272 19.10 -4.97 -0.49
CA GLU A 272 19.17 -5.12 0.97
C GLU A 272 17.80 -5.33 1.64
N TRP A 273 16.71 -4.95 0.97
CA TRP A 273 15.34 -5.08 1.49
C TRP A 273 14.54 -6.16 0.76
N ALA A 274 15.18 -6.94 -0.11
CA ALA A 274 14.53 -8.02 -0.85
C ALA A 274 14.00 -9.08 0.12
N GLY A 275 12.69 -9.30 0.11
CA GLY A 275 12.00 -10.23 1.00
C GLY A 275 11.56 -9.64 2.34
N ASN A 276 11.89 -8.38 2.63
CA ASN A 276 11.50 -7.75 3.89
C ASN A 276 10.05 -7.26 3.88
N ARG A 277 9.50 -7.09 5.10
CA ARG A 277 8.19 -6.50 5.37
C ARG A 277 8.25 -4.97 5.26
N LEU A 278 7.51 -4.41 4.31
CA LEU A 278 7.49 -2.97 4.06
C LEU A 278 6.09 -2.37 4.28
N ASP A 279 6.03 -1.15 4.79
CA ASP A 279 4.80 -0.34 4.78
C ASP A 279 5.09 1.15 4.63
N VAL A 280 4.04 1.93 4.37
CA VAL A 280 4.10 3.38 4.31
C VAL A 280 3.09 3.97 5.29
N THR A 281 3.56 4.86 6.18
CA THR A 281 2.75 5.51 7.22
C THR A 281 3.26 6.93 7.48
N THR A 282 2.71 7.64 8.46
CA THR A 282 3.20 8.97 8.85
C THR A 282 4.06 8.91 10.11
N LEU A 283 4.95 9.89 10.24
CA LEU A 283 5.79 10.07 11.41
C LEU A 283 4.97 10.42 12.67
N GLU A 284 3.83 11.11 12.53
CA GLU A 284 2.98 11.46 13.68
C GLU A 284 2.35 10.24 14.37
N ARG A 285 2.18 9.14 13.63
CA ARG A 285 1.65 7.88 14.18
C ARG A 285 2.69 7.11 15.00
N MET A 286 3.94 7.54 14.99
CA MET A 286 5.03 6.82 15.65
C MET A 286 5.09 7.18 17.14
N GLU A 287 5.45 6.19 17.96
CA GLU A 287 5.60 6.37 19.41
C GLU A 287 6.80 7.26 19.76
N GLU A 288 6.78 7.86 20.95
CA GLU A 288 7.94 8.57 21.49
C GLU A 288 9.18 7.66 21.51
N GLY A 289 10.29 8.13 20.96
CA GLY A 289 11.51 7.32 20.84
C GLY A 289 11.61 6.46 19.57
N PHE A 290 10.70 6.60 18.60
CA PHE A 290 10.83 5.96 17.31
C PHE A 290 12.16 6.30 16.61
N GLU A 291 12.51 7.58 16.51
CA GLU A 291 13.73 8.03 15.82
C GLU A 291 15.03 7.57 16.51
N SER A 292 14.98 7.14 17.78
CA SER A 292 16.15 6.58 18.47
C SER A 292 16.27 5.06 18.31
N SER A 293 15.16 4.37 18.01
CA SER A 293 15.11 2.91 17.84
C SER A 293 15.15 2.46 16.37
N TRP A 294 14.92 3.39 15.44
CA TRP A 294 14.96 3.15 14.01
C TRP A 294 16.05 3.97 13.33
N LYS A 295 16.63 3.42 12.27
CA LYS A 295 17.69 4.07 11.49
C LYS A 295 17.08 4.85 10.31
N ASP A 296 17.28 6.16 10.30
CA ASP A 296 16.97 7.00 9.14
C ASP A 296 17.98 6.74 8.01
N VAL A 297 17.52 6.17 6.90
CA VAL A 297 18.34 5.93 5.70
C VAL A 297 17.98 6.85 4.54
N SER A 298 17.23 7.93 4.81
CA SER A 298 16.70 8.83 3.78
C SER A 298 17.78 9.36 2.84
N THR A 299 18.89 9.88 3.37
CA THR A 299 19.97 10.46 2.55
C THR A 299 20.56 9.44 1.59
N ALA A 300 20.90 8.24 2.08
CA ALA A 300 21.50 7.18 1.25
C ALA A 300 20.54 6.70 0.16
N VAL A 301 19.25 6.54 0.50
CA VAL A 301 18.22 6.14 -0.46
C VAL A 301 17.96 7.24 -1.49
N MET A 302 17.95 8.52 -1.08
CA MET A 302 17.80 9.65 -2.02
C MET A 302 18.93 9.69 -3.05
N GLU A 303 20.18 9.46 -2.64
CA GLU A 303 21.31 9.40 -3.56
C GLU A 303 21.17 8.26 -4.56
N GLN A 304 20.76 7.07 -4.10
CA GLN A 304 20.53 5.91 -4.95
C GLN A 304 19.40 6.18 -5.96
N VAL A 305 18.27 6.69 -5.47
CA VAL A 305 17.10 6.98 -6.28
C VAL A 305 17.37 8.11 -7.28
N LYS A 306 18.20 9.09 -6.93
CA LYS A 306 18.67 10.12 -7.88
C LYS A 306 19.46 9.51 -9.04
N ARG A 307 20.42 8.62 -8.75
CA ARG A 307 21.20 7.93 -9.81
C ARG A 307 20.29 7.13 -10.74
N LEU A 308 19.36 6.37 -10.15
CA LEU A 308 18.32 5.64 -10.89
C LEU A 308 17.53 6.57 -11.82
N ALA A 309 17.10 7.71 -11.29
CA ALA A 309 16.30 8.67 -12.03
C ALA A 309 17.08 9.31 -13.19
N ASP A 310 18.35 9.65 -12.98
CA ASP A 310 19.24 10.19 -14.01
C ASP A 310 19.45 9.19 -15.15
N GLU A 311 19.66 7.90 -14.83
CA GLU A 311 19.86 6.84 -15.84
C GLU A 311 18.59 6.48 -16.61
N CYS A 312 17.44 6.48 -15.94
CA CYS A 312 16.15 6.20 -16.57
C CYS A 312 15.59 7.42 -17.32
N GLY A 313 16.17 8.61 -17.14
CA GLY A 313 15.67 9.87 -17.70
C GLY A 313 14.34 10.30 -17.08
N LEU A 314 14.15 10.03 -15.78
CA LEU A 314 12.96 10.41 -15.02
C LEU A 314 13.01 11.86 -14.53
N LEU A 315 14.22 12.39 -14.35
CA LEU A 315 14.45 13.79 -13.99
C LEU A 315 15.08 14.54 -15.20
N PRO A 316 14.80 15.84 -15.33
CA PRO A 316 15.37 16.70 -16.39
C PRO A 316 16.87 16.94 -16.22
#